data_AF-A0A341ANG3-F1
#
_entry.id   AF-A0A341ANG3-F1
#
_cell.length_a   1.000
_cell.length_b   1.000
_cell.length_c   1.000
_cell.angle_alpha   90.00
_cell.angle_beta   90.00
_cell.angle_gamma   90.00
#
_symmetry.space_group_name_H-M   'P 1'
#
loop_
_entity.id
_entity.type
_entity.pdbx_description
1 polymer ?
#
loop_
_entity_poly.entity_id
_entity_poly.type
_entity_poly.pdbx_seq_one_letter_code
_entity_poly.pdbx_strand_id
1 'polypeptide(L)'
;MPILSSSGSKMAACGGTCKNKVTVSKPVWDFLSKETPARLARLREEHRVSILIDGETSDIYVLQLSPQGPPPAPPNGLYLARKALKGLLKEAEKELKKAQRQGELMGCWALGGAEEQESTCPICLGEIQNAKTLEKCRHSFCEGCITRALQVKKACPMCGRFYGQLVGNQPQNGRMLVSKDATLLLPSYEKYGTIVIQYVFPPGVQGAEHPNPGVRYPGTTRVAYLPDCPEGNKVLTLFRKAFDQRLTFTIGTSMTTGRPNVITWNDIHHKTSCTGGPQLFGYPDPTYLTRVQEELRAKGITDD
;
A
#
# COMPACT_ATOMS: atom_id res chain seq x y z
N MET A 1 56.18 -6.34 23.05
CA MET A 1 56.66 -5.08 22.45
C MET A 1 57.38 -5.45 21.16
N PRO A 2 57.06 -4.88 19.99
CA PRO A 2 56.63 -3.49 19.75
C PRO A 2 55.25 -3.33 19.07
N ILE A 3 54.92 -2.06 18.83
CA ILE A 3 53.64 -1.39 18.49
C ILE A 3 53.73 -0.86 17.04
N LEU A 4 52.57 -0.53 16.44
CA LEU A 4 52.30 0.34 15.25
C LEU A 4 52.15 -0.42 13.91
N SER A 5 51.20 -0.14 13.01
CA SER A 5 50.15 0.88 12.92
C SER A 5 49.06 0.42 11.93
N SER A 6 47.83 0.87 12.15
CA SER A 6 46.67 0.67 11.28
C SER A 6 46.67 1.67 10.12
N SER A 7 46.81 1.20 8.88
CA SER A 7 46.49 1.99 7.68
C SER A 7 45.00 1.90 7.38
N GLY A 8 44.27 2.92 7.83
CA GLY A 8 42.90 3.19 7.40
C GLY A 8 42.89 3.86 6.03
N SER A 9 42.40 3.16 5.01
CA SER A 9 42.08 3.75 3.73
C SER A 9 40.85 4.65 3.87
N LYS A 10 41.07 5.97 3.89
CA LYS A 10 40.04 7.00 3.79
C LYS A 10 39.37 6.92 2.42
N MET A 11 38.18 6.32 2.36
CA MET A 11 37.22 6.62 1.30
C MET A 11 36.47 7.90 1.70
N ALA A 12 36.57 8.92 0.85
CA ALA A 12 35.96 10.22 1.04
C ALA A 12 34.44 10.10 1.27
N ALA A 13 33.96 10.66 2.37
CA ALA A 13 32.54 10.83 2.64
C ALA A 13 31.99 11.97 1.78
N CYS A 14 31.53 11.66 0.57
CA CYS A 14 30.65 12.52 -0.20
C CYS A 14 29.19 12.14 0.11
N GLY A 15 28.56 12.84 1.05
CA GLY A 15 27.16 12.55 1.45
C GLY A 15 26.49 13.64 2.28
N GLY A 16 26.77 14.91 2.00
CA GLY A 16 26.31 16.05 2.81
C GLY A 16 25.06 16.81 2.34
N THR A 17 24.48 16.53 1.16
CA THR A 17 23.62 17.53 0.48
C THR A 17 22.12 17.22 0.39
N CYS A 18 21.60 16.11 0.94
CA CYS A 18 20.19 15.69 0.72
C CYS A 18 19.17 16.14 1.79
N LYS A 19 19.56 16.90 2.82
CA LYS A 19 18.65 17.22 3.95
C LYS A 19 17.63 18.32 3.66
N ASN A 20 17.86 19.18 2.66
CA ASN A 20 17.03 20.35 2.37
C ASN A 20 16.23 20.27 1.06
N LYS A 21 16.18 19.09 0.42
CA LYS A 21 15.46 18.88 -0.84
C LYS A 21 14.20 18.03 -0.69
N VAL A 22 13.14 18.31 -1.45
CA VAL A 22 11.87 17.57 -1.48
C VAL A 22 11.47 17.30 -2.92
N THR A 23 11.18 16.05 -3.25
CA THR A 23 10.66 15.67 -4.58
C THR A 23 9.14 15.64 -4.56
N VAL A 24 8.52 16.15 -5.63
CA VAL A 24 7.06 16.20 -5.80
C VAL A 24 6.69 16.00 -7.28
N SER A 25 5.55 15.39 -7.58
CA SER A 25 5.02 15.35 -8.96
C SER A 25 4.59 16.75 -9.43
N LYS A 26 4.83 17.09 -10.70
CA LYS A 26 4.45 18.41 -11.24
C LYS A 26 2.98 18.76 -11.04
N PRO A 27 2.00 17.87 -11.29
CA PRO A 27 0.59 18.22 -11.12
C PRO A 27 0.25 18.66 -9.69
N VAL A 28 0.85 18.04 -8.69
CA VAL A 28 0.65 18.38 -7.27
C VAL A 28 1.28 19.72 -6.93
N TRP A 29 2.49 20.00 -7.43
CA TRP A 29 3.14 21.29 -7.21
C TRP A 29 2.42 22.43 -7.92
N ASP A 30 1.99 22.21 -9.15
CA ASP A 30 1.26 23.18 -9.96
C ASP A 30 -0.11 23.47 -9.32
N PHE A 31 -0.82 22.44 -8.87
CA PHE A 31 -2.06 22.60 -8.13
C PHE A 31 -1.84 23.42 -6.84
N LEU A 32 -0.85 23.06 -6.03
CA LEU A 32 -0.57 23.76 -4.77
C LEU A 32 -0.21 25.24 -5.02
N SER A 33 0.61 25.51 -6.03
CA SER A 33 1.11 26.85 -6.36
C SER A 33 0.05 27.75 -7.01
N LYS A 34 -0.85 27.18 -7.82
CA LYS A 34 -1.91 27.92 -8.51
C LYS A 34 -3.17 28.09 -7.66
N GLU A 35 -3.66 27.00 -7.05
CA GLU A 35 -4.96 26.98 -6.37
C GLU A 35 -4.88 27.45 -4.92
N THR A 36 -3.73 27.30 -4.27
CA THR A 36 -3.59 27.67 -2.84
C THR A 36 -2.28 28.41 -2.51
N PRO A 37 -1.94 29.51 -3.22
CA PRO A 37 -0.70 30.26 -3.00
C PRO A 37 -0.56 30.78 -1.56
N ALA A 38 -1.67 31.11 -0.89
CA ALA A 38 -1.68 31.56 0.50
C ALA A 38 -1.12 30.52 1.49
N ARG A 39 -1.32 29.22 1.25
CA ARG A 39 -0.79 28.15 2.13
C ARG A 39 0.73 28.03 2.02
N LEU A 40 1.26 28.17 0.80
CA LEU A 40 2.70 28.24 0.58
C LEU A 40 3.31 29.52 1.17
N ALA A 41 2.64 30.66 1.06
CA ALA A 41 3.08 31.92 1.66
C ALA A 41 3.18 31.81 3.19
N ARG A 42 2.13 31.28 3.85
CA ARG A 42 2.13 31.03 5.30
C ARG A 42 3.28 30.13 5.74
N LEU A 43 3.54 29.04 5.02
CA LEU A 43 4.64 28.13 5.33
C LEU A 43 6.01 28.82 5.20
N ARG A 44 6.20 29.63 4.15
CA ARG A 44 7.43 30.41 3.92
C ARG A 44 7.69 31.41 5.04
N GLU A 45 6.65 32.09 5.51
CA GLU A 45 6.71 33.07 6.58
C GLU A 45 6.96 32.40 7.95
N GLU A 46 6.14 31.40 8.30
CA GLU A 46 6.19 30.69 9.59
C GLU A 46 7.56 30.02 9.81
N HIS A 47 8.11 29.41 8.77
CA HIS A 47 9.41 28.74 8.85
C HIS A 47 10.58 29.59 8.36
N ARG A 48 10.32 30.81 7.88
CA ARG A 48 11.33 31.72 7.32
C ARG A 48 12.22 31.04 6.28
N VAL A 49 11.61 30.43 5.26
CA VAL A 49 12.30 29.72 4.17
C VAL A 49 11.87 30.21 2.81
N SER A 50 12.78 30.20 1.84
CA SER A 50 12.44 30.19 0.41
C SER A 50 12.34 28.75 -0.08
N ILE A 51 11.45 28.51 -1.05
CA ILE A 51 11.28 27.22 -1.72
C ILE A 51 11.43 27.47 -3.21
N LEU A 52 12.45 26.88 -3.82
CA LEU A 52 12.79 27.03 -5.24
C LEU A 52 12.84 25.67 -5.92
N ILE A 53 12.55 25.62 -7.23
CA ILE A 53 12.75 24.42 -8.04
C ILE A 53 14.23 24.36 -8.40
N ASP A 54 14.90 23.31 -7.92
CA ASP A 54 16.34 23.06 -8.09
C ASP A 54 16.61 22.01 -9.20
N GLY A 55 15.57 21.28 -9.61
CA GLY A 55 15.64 20.36 -10.74
C GLY A 55 14.25 19.90 -11.20
N GLU A 56 14.16 19.50 -12.46
CA GLU A 56 12.92 19.09 -13.12
C GLU A 56 13.17 17.89 -14.04
N THR A 57 12.20 16.99 -14.16
CA THR A 57 12.15 15.90 -15.16
C THR A 57 10.82 15.98 -15.93
N SER A 58 10.39 14.96 -16.67
CA SER A 58 9.05 14.93 -17.28
C SER A 58 7.93 15.07 -16.24
N ASP A 59 8.05 14.40 -15.10
CA ASP A 59 6.92 14.16 -14.20
C ASP A 59 7.10 14.71 -12.78
N ILE A 60 8.32 15.11 -12.40
CA ILE A 60 8.64 15.57 -11.03
C ILE A 60 9.46 16.87 -10.99
N TYR A 61 9.25 17.65 -9.92
CA TYR A 61 10.12 18.73 -9.46
C TYR A 61 10.94 18.30 -8.24
N VAL A 62 12.17 18.78 -8.15
CA VAL A 62 13.03 18.75 -6.96
C VAL A 62 13.05 20.14 -6.36
N LEU A 63 12.43 20.29 -5.19
CA LEU A 63 12.33 21.56 -4.47
C LEU A 63 13.46 21.69 -3.46
N GLN A 64 14.13 22.84 -3.41
CA GLN A 64 15.15 23.18 -2.43
C GLN A 64 14.63 24.23 -1.44
N LEU A 65 14.83 23.97 -0.15
CA LEU A 65 14.52 24.90 0.93
C LEU A 65 15.79 25.63 1.37
N SER A 66 15.73 26.97 1.39
CA SER A 66 16.83 27.82 1.88
C SER A 66 16.32 28.76 2.99
N PRO A 67 17.05 28.95 4.10
CA PRO A 67 16.65 29.90 5.15
C PRO A 67 16.60 31.35 4.65
N GLN A 68 15.69 32.17 5.22
CA GLN A 68 15.60 33.61 5.02
C GLN A 68 15.68 34.37 6.35
N GLY A 69 16.67 35.24 6.50
CA GLY A 69 16.82 36.13 7.66
C GLY A 69 18.24 36.16 8.25
N PRO A 70 18.55 37.11 9.15
CA PRO A 70 19.86 37.21 9.77
C PRO A 70 20.15 36.01 10.69
N PRO A 71 21.42 35.56 10.77
CA PRO A 71 21.81 34.45 11.64
C PRO A 71 21.63 34.76 13.14
N PRO A 72 21.47 33.74 14.01
CA PRO A 72 21.41 32.32 13.70
C PRO A 72 19.96 31.81 13.55
N ALA A 73 19.71 31.04 12.49
CA ALA A 73 18.48 30.27 12.37
C ALA A 73 18.45 29.16 13.45
N PRO A 74 17.28 28.83 14.03
CA PRO A 74 17.20 27.81 15.06
C PRO A 74 17.71 26.46 14.54
N PRO A 75 18.46 25.68 15.35
CA PRO A 75 18.85 24.33 14.97
C PRO A 75 17.57 23.51 14.69
N ASN A 76 17.53 22.84 13.53
CA ASN A 76 16.38 22.10 12.97
C ASN A 76 15.28 22.90 12.24
N GLY A 77 15.43 24.21 12.02
CA GLY A 77 14.43 25.01 11.29
C GLY A 77 14.08 24.45 9.89
N LEU A 78 15.10 24.05 9.12
CA LEU A 78 14.92 23.43 7.79
C LEU A 78 14.27 22.05 7.84
N TYR A 79 14.50 21.29 8.91
CA TYR A 79 13.85 19.99 9.09
C TYR A 79 12.35 20.15 9.34
N LEU A 80 11.96 21.09 10.20
CA LEU A 80 10.56 21.40 10.47
C LEU A 80 9.87 21.97 9.22
N ALA A 81 10.52 22.89 8.52
CA ALA A 81 10.03 23.44 7.25
C ALA A 81 9.82 22.34 6.20
N ARG A 82 10.76 21.40 6.08
CA ARG A 82 10.66 20.25 5.18
C ARG A 82 9.51 19.33 5.56
N LYS A 83 9.31 19.08 6.86
CA LYS A 83 8.20 18.25 7.36
C LYS A 83 6.85 18.91 7.08
N ALA A 84 6.73 20.21 7.33
CA ALA A 84 5.54 21.00 7.00
C ALA A 84 5.24 20.99 5.50
N LEU A 85 6.27 21.17 4.65
CA LEU A 85 6.10 21.13 3.20
C LEU A 85 5.61 19.77 2.71
N LYS A 86 6.17 18.67 3.23
CA LYS A 86 5.68 17.32 2.91
C LYS A 86 4.22 17.11 3.32
N GLY A 87 3.80 17.66 4.47
CA GLY A 87 2.41 17.63 4.91
C GLY A 87 1.49 18.37 3.93
N LEU A 88 1.86 19.60 3.59
CA LEU A 88 1.11 20.45 2.66
C LEU A 88 0.99 19.82 1.26
N LEU A 89 2.06 19.21 0.75
CA LEU A 89 2.07 18.48 -0.52
C LEU A 89 1.11 17.28 -0.50
N LYS A 90 1.06 16.53 0.61
CA LYS A 90 0.14 15.40 0.77
C LYS A 90 -1.32 15.84 0.83
N GLU A 91 -1.60 16.98 1.43
CA GLU A 91 -2.93 17.59 1.42
C GLU A 91 -3.32 18.06 0.02
N ALA A 92 -2.42 18.74 -0.68
CA ALA A 92 -2.63 19.15 -2.08
C ALA A 92 -2.89 17.95 -3.01
N GLU A 93 -2.18 16.83 -2.83
CA GLU A 93 -2.42 15.61 -3.60
C GLU A 93 -3.83 15.03 -3.36
N LYS A 94 -4.33 15.08 -2.12
CA LYS A 94 -5.70 14.65 -1.80
C LYS A 94 -6.74 15.55 -2.44
N GLU A 95 -6.55 16.86 -2.37
CA GLU A 95 -7.46 17.84 -2.98
C GLU A 95 -7.43 17.76 -4.50
N LEU A 96 -6.26 17.59 -5.12
CA LEU A 96 -6.14 17.37 -6.56
C LEU A 96 -6.91 16.11 -7.00
N LYS A 97 -6.76 14.99 -6.28
CA LYS A 97 -7.53 13.76 -6.55
C LYS A 97 -9.03 13.95 -6.33
N LYS A 98 -9.44 14.87 -5.45
CA LYS A 98 -10.86 15.19 -5.21
C LYS A 98 -11.40 16.09 -6.32
N ALA A 99 -10.65 17.10 -6.73
CA ALA A 99 -10.97 18.00 -7.83
C ALA A 99 -11.05 17.25 -9.18
N GLN A 100 -10.15 16.30 -9.44
CA GLN A 100 -10.22 15.43 -10.62
C GLN A 100 -11.51 14.60 -10.65
N ARG A 101 -11.91 14.02 -9.51
CA ARG A 101 -13.18 13.28 -9.37
C ARG A 101 -14.41 14.17 -9.49
N GLN A 102 -14.33 15.44 -9.08
CA GLN A 102 -15.42 16.41 -9.21
C GLN A 102 -15.49 17.01 -10.63
N GLY A 103 -14.35 17.17 -11.31
CA GLY A 103 -14.27 17.57 -12.72
C GLY A 103 -14.84 16.51 -13.66
N GLU A 104 -14.66 15.23 -13.35
CA GLU A 104 -15.32 14.12 -14.06
C GLU A 104 -16.86 14.14 -13.87
N LEU A 105 -17.34 14.62 -12.73
CA LEU A 105 -18.78 14.75 -12.44
C LEU A 105 -19.42 16.00 -13.09
N MET A 106 -18.68 17.10 -13.17
CA MET A 106 -19.16 18.40 -13.70
C MET A 106 -18.92 18.56 -15.22
N GLY A 107 -17.94 17.86 -15.79
CA GLY A 107 -17.74 17.75 -17.25
C GLY A 107 -18.91 17.07 -17.98
N CYS A 108 -19.83 16.43 -17.26
CA CYS A 108 -21.05 15.83 -17.79
C CYS A 108 -22.21 16.81 -18.02
N TRP A 109 -22.11 18.09 -17.64
CA TRP A 109 -23.25 19.03 -17.71
C TRP A 109 -23.09 20.17 -18.72
N ALA A 110 -21.93 20.29 -19.37
CA ALA A 110 -21.64 21.43 -20.25
C ALA A 110 -21.22 21.03 -21.67
N LEU A 111 -21.83 19.99 -22.23
CA LEU A 111 -22.05 19.86 -23.67
C LEU A 111 -23.35 19.10 -23.89
N GLY A 112 -24.39 19.83 -24.27
CA GLY A 112 -25.68 19.28 -24.66
C GLY A 112 -25.51 18.32 -25.83
N GLY A 113 -25.97 17.09 -25.61
CA GLY A 113 -25.90 15.94 -26.50
C GLY A 113 -26.30 14.71 -25.68
N ALA A 114 -27.50 14.74 -25.12
CA ALA A 114 -28.12 13.55 -24.55
C ALA A 114 -28.38 12.55 -25.69
N GLU A 115 -28.12 11.26 -25.39
CA GLU A 115 -28.31 10.07 -26.25
C GLU A 115 -27.14 9.67 -27.16
N GLU A 116 -25.98 9.27 -26.60
CA GLU A 116 -25.04 8.36 -27.32
C GLU A 116 -23.98 7.63 -26.46
N GLN A 117 -23.92 7.78 -25.14
CA GLN A 117 -22.84 7.16 -24.33
C GLN A 117 -23.14 5.77 -23.73
N GLU A 118 -24.33 5.18 -23.94
CA GLU A 118 -24.59 3.79 -23.52
C GLU A 118 -24.14 2.73 -24.55
N SER A 119 -23.75 3.16 -25.76
CA SER A 119 -23.41 2.26 -26.86
C SER A 119 -21.92 2.16 -27.16
N THR A 120 -21.01 2.87 -26.47
CA THR A 120 -19.56 2.79 -26.75
C THR A 120 -18.82 1.92 -25.74
N CYS A 121 -18.05 0.94 -26.23
CA CYS A 121 -17.28 0.02 -25.40
C CYS A 121 -15.98 0.69 -24.90
N PRO A 122 -15.73 0.76 -23.58
CA PRO A 122 -14.52 1.37 -23.04
C PRO A 122 -13.21 0.65 -23.35
N ILE A 123 -13.29 -0.60 -23.83
CA ILE A 123 -12.10 -1.44 -24.09
C ILE A 123 -11.64 -1.30 -25.54
N CYS A 124 -12.56 -1.33 -26.50
CA CYS A 124 -12.23 -1.20 -27.93
C CYS A 124 -12.54 0.18 -28.52
N LEU A 125 -13.16 1.06 -27.74
CA LEU A 125 -13.54 2.43 -28.11
C LEU A 125 -14.49 2.53 -29.31
N GLY A 126 -15.14 1.42 -29.68
CA GLY A 126 -16.16 1.36 -30.73
C GLY A 126 -17.52 0.97 -30.16
N GLU A 127 -18.54 0.83 -31.00
CA GLU A 127 -19.88 0.44 -30.56
C GLU A 127 -19.88 -0.93 -29.83
N ILE A 128 -20.73 -1.05 -28.81
CA ILE A 128 -20.91 -2.24 -28.00
C ILE A 128 -21.59 -3.31 -28.85
N GLN A 129 -20.79 -4.27 -29.29
CA GLN A 129 -21.26 -5.47 -29.97
C GLN A 129 -21.51 -6.56 -28.93
N ASN A 130 -22.72 -7.14 -28.93
CA ASN A 130 -23.17 -8.15 -27.95
C ASN A 130 -22.90 -7.69 -26.51
N ALA A 131 -23.73 -6.76 -26.03
CA ALA A 131 -23.52 -6.10 -24.74
C ALA A 131 -23.46 -7.10 -23.57
N LYS A 132 -22.42 -6.97 -22.76
CA LYS A 132 -22.27 -7.69 -21.50
C LYS A 132 -22.10 -6.71 -20.35
N THR A 133 -23.09 -6.68 -19.47
CA THR A 133 -23.12 -5.83 -18.28
C THR A 133 -22.66 -6.63 -17.07
N LEU A 134 -21.68 -6.09 -16.34
CA LEU A 134 -21.15 -6.74 -15.15
C LEU A 134 -22.08 -6.53 -13.94
N GLU A 135 -22.50 -7.61 -13.27
CA GLU A 135 -23.57 -7.59 -12.25
C GLU A 135 -23.31 -6.68 -11.04
N LYS A 136 -22.08 -6.64 -10.51
CA LYS A 136 -21.76 -5.93 -9.26
C LYS A 136 -21.59 -4.41 -9.43
N CYS A 137 -21.30 -3.93 -10.64
CA CYS A 137 -20.95 -2.53 -10.90
C CYS A 137 -21.65 -1.93 -12.12
N ARG A 138 -22.43 -2.73 -12.84
CA ARG A 138 -23.32 -2.32 -13.94
C ARG A 138 -22.63 -1.64 -15.13
N HIS A 139 -21.32 -1.76 -15.26
CA HIS A 139 -20.59 -1.31 -16.45
C HIS A 139 -20.76 -2.29 -17.61
N SER A 140 -21.03 -1.76 -18.81
CA SER A 140 -21.27 -2.52 -20.04
C SER A 140 -20.08 -2.46 -21.00
N PHE A 141 -19.86 -3.56 -21.70
CA PHE A 141 -18.77 -3.72 -22.67
C PHE A 141 -19.22 -4.65 -23.80
N CYS A 142 -18.49 -4.72 -24.92
CA CYS A 142 -18.64 -5.84 -25.84
C CYS A 142 -18.31 -7.15 -25.10
N GLU A 143 -19.10 -8.20 -25.30
CA GLU A 143 -18.88 -9.49 -24.65
C GLU A 143 -17.46 -10.04 -24.86
N GLY A 144 -16.96 -9.97 -26.11
CA GLY A 144 -15.61 -10.43 -26.44
C GLY A 144 -14.52 -9.59 -25.75
N CYS A 145 -14.74 -8.28 -25.62
CA CYS A 145 -13.79 -7.36 -24.98
C CYS A 145 -13.67 -7.65 -23.48
N ILE A 146 -14.80 -7.73 -22.77
CA ILE A 146 -14.77 -7.97 -21.34
C ILE A 146 -14.34 -9.39 -20.99
N THR A 147 -14.66 -10.38 -21.81
CA THR A 147 -14.22 -11.76 -21.60
C THR A 147 -12.70 -11.87 -21.64
N ARG A 148 -12.03 -11.24 -22.62
CA ARG A 148 -10.55 -11.17 -22.68
C ARG A 148 -9.97 -10.38 -21.52
N ALA A 149 -10.54 -9.22 -21.19
CA ALA A 149 -10.07 -8.40 -20.06
C ALA A 149 -10.12 -9.17 -18.74
N LEU A 150 -11.21 -9.92 -18.49
CA LEU A 150 -11.38 -10.76 -17.30
C LEU A 150 -10.50 -12.02 -17.28
N GLN A 151 -9.92 -12.43 -18.41
CA GLN A 151 -8.89 -13.48 -18.43
C GLN A 151 -7.55 -12.94 -17.90
N VAL A 152 -7.20 -11.68 -18.21
CA VAL A 152 -5.97 -11.03 -17.75
C VAL A 152 -6.08 -10.60 -16.29
N LYS A 153 -7.16 -9.90 -15.93
CA LYS A 153 -7.42 -9.44 -14.57
C LYS A 153 -8.90 -9.63 -14.26
N LYS A 154 -9.19 -10.36 -13.18
CA LYS A 154 -10.55 -10.60 -12.65
C LYS A 154 -11.17 -9.34 -12.05
N ALA A 155 -11.11 -8.20 -12.72
CA ALA A 155 -11.64 -6.92 -12.27
C ALA A 155 -12.20 -6.12 -13.45
N CYS A 156 -13.23 -5.32 -13.19
CA CYS A 156 -13.83 -4.40 -14.14
C CYS A 156 -12.78 -3.39 -14.62
N PRO A 157 -12.56 -3.22 -15.94
CA PRO A 157 -11.63 -2.23 -16.47
C PRO A 157 -11.98 -0.77 -16.15
N MET A 158 -13.26 -0.47 -15.90
CA MET A 158 -13.73 0.89 -15.62
C MET A 158 -13.51 1.32 -14.17
N CYS A 159 -13.82 0.45 -13.20
CA CYS A 159 -13.84 0.81 -11.79
C CYS A 159 -12.97 -0.07 -10.88
N GLY A 160 -12.34 -1.11 -11.45
CA GLY A 160 -11.52 -2.05 -10.70
C GLY A 160 -12.28 -3.02 -9.80
N ARG A 161 -13.63 -3.04 -9.82
CA ARG A 161 -14.43 -3.99 -9.04
C ARG A 161 -14.10 -5.43 -9.45
N PHE A 162 -13.75 -6.31 -8.50
CA PHE A 162 -13.36 -7.69 -8.78
C PHE A 162 -14.54 -8.63 -9.14
N TYR A 163 -14.34 -9.45 -10.17
CA TYR A 163 -15.24 -10.45 -10.74
C TYR A 163 -14.51 -11.79 -10.89
N GLY A 164 -14.83 -12.72 -9.99
CA GLY A 164 -14.13 -14.00 -9.83
C GLY A 164 -13.43 -14.08 -8.47
N GLN A 165 -12.94 -15.26 -8.14
CA GLN A 165 -12.15 -15.48 -6.93
C GLN A 165 -10.69 -15.14 -7.23
N LEU A 166 -10.13 -14.16 -6.52
CA LEU A 166 -8.70 -13.87 -6.65
C LEU A 166 -7.94 -15.01 -5.98
N VAL A 167 -7.22 -15.81 -6.77
CA VAL A 167 -6.38 -16.87 -6.24
C VAL A 167 -4.92 -16.42 -6.30
N GLY A 168 -4.24 -16.42 -5.16
CA GLY A 168 -2.83 -16.09 -5.09
C GLY A 168 -1.92 -17.27 -5.41
N ASN A 169 -0.61 -17.07 -5.19
CA ASN A 169 0.42 -18.08 -5.43
C ASN A 169 1.06 -18.59 -4.12
N GLN A 170 0.35 -18.56 -2.99
CA GLN A 170 0.76 -19.31 -1.80
C GLN A 170 0.95 -20.80 -2.14
N PRO A 171 1.99 -21.50 -1.65
CA PRO A 171 2.13 -22.94 -1.86
C PRO A 171 0.93 -23.74 -1.35
N GLN A 172 0.45 -24.71 -2.13
CA GLN A 172 -0.78 -25.47 -1.81
C GLN A 172 -0.60 -26.48 -0.66
N ASN A 173 0.63 -26.86 -0.35
CA ASN A 173 0.97 -27.81 0.71
C ASN A 173 1.01 -27.18 2.12
N GLY A 174 0.63 -25.90 2.23
CA GLY A 174 0.49 -25.21 3.52
C GLY A 174 -0.71 -25.69 4.32
N ARG A 175 -0.60 -25.61 5.64
CA ARG A 175 -1.70 -25.86 6.59
C ARG A 175 -1.91 -24.65 7.48
N MET A 176 -3.17 -24.33 7.76
CA MET A 176 -3.58 -23.34 8.76
C MET A 176 -4.26 -24.09 9.90
N LEU A 177 -3.65 -24.08 11.08
CA LEU A 177 -4.14 -24.70 12.30
C LEU A 177 -4.59 -23.59 13.24
N VAL A 178 -5.74 -23.79 13.90
CA VAL A 178 -6.33 -22.79 14.80
C VAL A 178 -6.60 -23.46 16.14
N SER A 179 -6.14 -22.84 17.21
CA SER A 179 -6.49 -23.19 18.58
C SER A 179 -6.93 -21.95 19.35
N LYS A 180 -7.57 -22.16 20.50
CA LYS A 180 -7.99 -21.09 21.41
C LYS A 180 -7.34 -21.35 22.77
N ASP A 181 -6.78 -20.31 23.35
CA ASP A 181 -6.13 -20.32 24.65
C ASP A 181 -6.81 -19.28 25.54
N ALA A 182 -7.53 -19.74 26.57
CA ALA A 182 -8.22 -18.87 27.51
C ALA A 182 -7.30 -18.23 28.55
N THR A 183 -6.07 -18.73 28.69
CA THR A 183 -5.09 -18.27 29.68
C THR A 183 -4.15 -17.21 29.11
N LEU A 184 -3.95 -17.22 27.80
CA LEU A 184 -3.20 -16.19 27.09
C LEU A 184 -4.09 -14.97 26.87
N LEU A 185 -3.74 -13.85 27.51
CA LEU A 185 -4.48 -12.59 27.43
C LEU A 185 -3.71 -11.58 26.57
N LEU A 186 -4.38 -11.00 25.58
CA LEU A 186 -3.82 -9.92 24.77
C LEU A 186 -4.09 -8.57 25.45
N PRO A 187 -3.10 -7.66 25.50
CA PRO A 187 -3.31 -6.29 25.94
C PRO A 187 -4.51 -5.62 25.25
N SER A 188 -5.40 -5.01 26.03
CA SER A 188 -6.69 -4.40 25.63
C SER A 188 -7.83 -5.38 25.31
N TYR A 189 -7.62 -6.68 25.48
CA TYR A 189 -8.63 -7.73 25.27
C TYR A 189 -8.67 -8.74 26.43
N GLU A 190 -8.27 -8.33 27.64
CA GLU A 190 -8.08 -9.22 28.80
C GLU A 190 -9.35 -9.94 29.26
N LYS A 191 -10.53 -9.44 28.87
CA LYS A 191 -11.83 -10.10 29.10
C LYS A 191 -12.11 -11.28 28.15
N TYR A 192 -11.25 -11.50 27.16
CA TYR A 192 -11.36 -12.56 26.15
C TYR A 192 -10.13 -13.47 26.20
N GLY A 193 -10.27 -14.69 25.70
CA GLY A 193 -9.11 -15.54 25.39
C GLY A 193 -8.37 -15.08 24.14
N THR A 194 -7.42 -15.88 23.68
CA THR A 194 -6.65 -15.64 22.46
C THR A 194 -6.85 -16.78 21.47
N ILE A 195 -7.13 -16.43 20.22
CA ILE A 195 -7.04 -17.35 19.08
C ILE A 195 -5.58 -17.39 18.63
N VAL A 196 -5.01 -18.58 18.59
CA VAL A 196 -3.67 -18.85 18.08
C VAL A 196 -3.78 -19.50 16.71
N ILE A 197 -3.17 -18.88 15.71
CA ILE A 197 -3.19 -19.34 14.32
C ILE A 197 -1.77 -19.77 13.95
N GLN A 198 -1.58 -21.04 13.65
CA GLN A 198 -0.31 -21.59 13.21
C GLN A 198 -0.38 -21.95 11.72
N TYR A 199 0.49 -21.31 10.93
CA TYR A 199 0.71 -21.65 9.54
C TYR A 199 1.95 -22.52 9.40
N VAL A 200 1.82 -23.68 8.77
CA VAL A 200 2.90 -24.63 8.56
C VAL A 200 3.04 -24.94 7.08
N PHE A 201 4.22 -24.70 6.52
CA PHE A 201 4.57 -25.02 5.14
C PHE A 201 5.79 -25.92 5.11
N PRO A 202 5.72 -27.10 4.49
CA PRO A 202 6.91 -27.90 4.20
C PRO A 202 7.74 -27.27 3.06
N PRO A 203 9.03 -27.65 2.92
CA PRO A 203 9.82 -27.24 1.76
C PRO A 203 9.23 -27.80 0.45
N GLY A 204 9.54 -27.16 -0.67
CA GLY A 204 9.01 -27.58 -1.96
C GLY A 204 9.77 -26.98 -3.14
N VAL A 205 9.14 -27.10 -4.31
CA VAL A 205 9.65 -26.61 -5.60
C VAL A 205 8.64 -25.61 -6.16
N GLN A 206 9.14 -24.50 -6.69
CA GLN A 206 8.33 -23.46 -7.32
C GLN A 206 7.60 -24.00 -8.56
N GLY A 207 6.27 -23.95 -8.55
CA GLY A 207 5.42 -24.16 -9.73
C GLY A 207 5.48 -23.00 -10.74
N ALA A 208 4.74 -23.13 -11.83
CA ALA A 208 4.71 -22.17 -12.94
C ALA A 208 4.19 -20.77 -12.55
N GLU A 209 3.45 -20.66 -11.45
CA GLU A 209 2.90 -19.40 -10.93
C GLU A 209 3.87 -18.61 -10.03
N HIS A 210 5.05 -19.17 -9.74
CA HIS A 210 6.03 -18.54 -8.86
C HIS A 210 7.16 -17.86 -9.66
N PRO A 211 7.94 -16.97 -9.03
CA PRO A 211 8.95 -16.17 -9.73
C PRO A 211 10.02 -16.98 -10.47
N ASN A 212 10.43 -18.13 -9.94
CA ASN A 212 11.47 -18.97 -10.52
C ASN A 212 11.00 -20.44 -10.57
N PRO A 213 10.19 -20.84 -11.56
CA PRO A 213 9.70 -22.21 -11.69
C PRO A 213 10.84 -23.25 -11.69
N GLY A 214 10.65 -24.36 -10.99
CA GLY A 214 11.65 -25.43 -10.82
C GLY A 214 12.68 -25.17 -9.70
N VAL A 215 12.77 -23.95 -9.17
CA VAL A 215 13.69 -23.64 -8.06
C VAL A 215 13.08 -24.06 -6.71
N ARG A 216 13.91 -24.61 -5.82
CA ARG A 216 13.47 -25.01 -4.48
C ARG A 216 13.23 -23.81 -3.55
N TYR A 217 12.30 -23.96 -2.63
CA TYR A 217 12.10 -23.06 -1.49
C TYR A 217 12.09 -23.84 -0.17
N PRO A 218 12.60 -23.26 0.93
CA PRO A 218 12.53 -23.89 2.25
C PRO A 218 11.12 -23.79 2.84
N GLY A 219 10.80 -24.72 3.74
CA GLY A 219 9.58 -24.66 4.54
C GLY A 219 9.63 -23.55 5.59
N THR A 220 8.48 -23.25 6.21
CA THR A 220 8.38 -22.26 7.28
C THR A 220 7.24 -22.60 8.24
N THR A 221 7.35 -22.14 9.48
CA THR A 221 6.25 -22.14 10.46
C THR A 221 6.10 -20.74 11.01
N ARG A 222 4.87 -20.23 11.06
CA ARG A 222 4.55 -18.89 11.56
C ARG A 222 3.34 -18.95 12.46
N VAL A 223 3.39 -18.17 13.54
CA VAL A 223 2.29 -18.07 14.50
C VAL A 223 1.76 -16.65 14.49
N ALA A 224 0.44 -16.52 14.56
CA ALA A 224 -0.26 -15.26 14.68
C ALA A 224 -1.35 -15.33 15.76
N TYR A 225 -1.73 -14.18 16.27
CA TYR A 225 -2.67 -14.05 17.39
C TYR A 225 -3.83 -13.11 17.02
N LEU A 226 -5.04 -13.48 17.45
CA LEU A 226 -6.23 -12.63 17.44
C LEU A 226 -6.91 -12.74 18.82
N PRO A 227 -7.58 -11.68 19.30
CA PRO A 227 -8.44 -11.83 20.49
C PRO A 227 -9.62 -12.74 20.18
N ASP A 228 -9.99 -13.62 21.11
CA ASP A 228 -11.18 -14.46 21.01
C ASP A 228 -12.46 -13.68 21.36
N CYS A 229 -12.69 -12.60 20.63
CA CYS A 229 -13.86 -11.75 20.73
C CYS A 229 -14.66 -11.82 19.41
N PRO A 230 -15.89 -11.26 19.35
CA PRO A 230 -16.70 -11.30 18.13
C PRO A 230 -15.96 -10.75 16.90
N GLU A 231 -15.25 -9.62 17.04
CA GLU A 231 -14.51 -9.01 15.94
C GLU A 231 -13.25 -9.81 15.54
N GLY A 232 -12.54 -10.40 16.52
CA GLY A 232 -11.41 -11.28 16.23
C GLY A 232 -11.82 -12.57 15.52
N ASN A 233 -12.96 -13.16 15.89
CA ASN A 233 -13.52 -14.32 15.19
C ASN A 233 -13.98 -13.97 13.77
N LYS A 234 -14.47 -12.74 13.54
CA LYS A 234 -14.75 -12.24 12.19
C LYS A 234 -13.47 -12.19 11.34
N VAL A 235 -12.39 -11.60 11.86
CA VAL A 235 -11.09 -11.57 11.18
C VAL A 235 -10.56 -12.98 10.93
N LEU A 236 -10.72 -13.92 11.86
CA LEU A 236 -10.33 -15.32 11.67
C LEU A 236 -11.02 -15.96 10.46
N THR A 237 -12.33 -15.73 10.30
CA THR A 237 -13.09 -16.23 9.14
C THR A 237 -12.54 -15.67 7.83
N LEU A 238 -12.21 -14.38 7.80
CA LEU A 238 -11.58 -13.76 6.62
C LEU A 238 -10.17 -14.28 6.36
N PHE A 239 -9.37 -14.55 7.40
CA PHE A 239 -8.05 -15.18 7.27
C PHE A 239 -8.15 -16.58 6.67
N ARG A 240 -9.12 -17.39 7.08
CA ARG A 240 -9.39 -18.70 6.46
C ARG A 240 -9.72 -18.53 4.97
N LYS A 241 -10.63 -17.62 4.64
CA LYS A 241 -11.00 -17.32 3.24
C LYS A 241 -9.79 -16.86 2.42
N ALA A 242 -8.93 -16.00 2.97
CA ALA A 242 -7.70 -15.55 2.31
C ALA A 242 -6.69 -16.70 2.13
N PHE A 243 -6.55 -17.58 3.13
CA PHE A 243 -5.66 -18.73 3.07
C PHE A 243 -6.11 -19.76 2.03
N ASP A 244 -7.41 -20.08 2.00
CA ASP A 244 -8.03 -20.98 1.02
C ASP A 244 -7.89 -20.44 -0.40
N GLN A 245 -7.95 -19.11 -0.54
CA GLN A 245 -7.69 -18.40 -1.79
C GLN A 245 -6.20 -18.19 -2.09
N ARG A 246 -5.29 -18.79 -1.32
CA ARG A 246 -3.84 -18.71 -1.53
C ARG A 246 -3.27 -17.28 -1.47
N LEU A 247 -3.90 -16.38 -0.72
CA LEU A 247 -3.54 -14.95 -0.64
C LEU A 247 -2.77 -14.56 0.62
N THR A 248 -2.67 -15.42 1.63
CA THR A 248 -1.98 -15.11 2.91
C THR A 248 -0.46 -15.06 2.74
N PHE A 249 0.08 -15.96 1.93
CA PHE A 249 1.52 -16.07 1.64
C PHE A 249 1.81 -15.98 0.15
N THR A 250 3.09 -15.85 -0.18
CA THR A 250 3.64 -15.93 -1.54
C THR A 250 5.06 -16.48 -1.47
N ILE A 251 5.66 -16.79 -2.63
CA ILE A 251 7.10 -17.02 -2.75
C ILE A 251 7.75 -15.76 -3.31
N GLY A 252 8.75 -15.25 -2.60
CA GLY A 252 9.46 -14.05 -3.00
C GLY A 252 10.73 -13.83 -2.20
N THR A 253 11.06 -12.55 -2.01
CA THR A 253 12.23 -12.11 -1.25
C THR A 253 11.82 -11.67 0.15
N SER A 254 12.45 -12.24 1.18
CA SER A 254 12.22 -11.83 2.55
C SER A 254 12.65 -10.37 2.77
N MET A 255 11.72 -9.53 3.23
CA MET A 255 12.00 -8.12 3.51
C MET A 255 13.00 -7.92 4.67
N THR A 256 13.05 -8.84 5.62
CA THR A 256 13.92 -8.74 6.80
C THR A 256 15.33 -9.29 6.56
N THR A 257 15.46 -10.32 5.74
CA THR A 257 16.74 -11.02 5.52
C THR A 257 17.32 -10.83 4.12
N GLY A 258 16.54 -10.28 3.18
CA GLY A 258 16.91 -10.18 1.77
C GLY A 258 16.97 -11.52 1.03
N ARG A 259 16.63 -12.65 1.69
CA ARG A 259 16.74 -13.98 1.08
C ARG A 259 15.66 -14.18 0.01
N PRO A 260 16.01 -14.50 -1.25
CA PRO A 260 15.04 -14.82 -2.30
C PRO A 260 14.56 -16.26 -2.22
N ASN A 261 13.52 -16.60 -2.99
CA ASN A 261 12.96 -17.95 -3.12
C ASN A 261 12.49 -18.54 -1.78
N VAL A 262 11.85 -17.72 -0.95
CA VAL A 262 11.30 -18.14 0.35
C VAL A 262 9.82 -17.77 0.46
N ILE A 263 9.12 -18.47 1.34
CA ILE A 263 7.73 -18.17 1.67
C ILE A 263 7.68 -16.90 2.52
N THR A 264 6.96 -15.89 2.04
CA THR A 264 6.78 -14.59 2.70
C THR A 264 5.31 -14.26 2.90
N TRP A 265 5.00 -13.33 3.82
CA TRP A 265 3.67 -12.75 3.92
C TRP A 265 3.32 -12.05 2.60
N ASN A 266 2.03 -12.01 2.25
CA ASN A 266 1.54 -11.37 1.05
C ASN A 266 0.58 -10.23 1.42
N ASP A 267 1.10 -9.15 1.99
CA ASP A 267 0.39 -7.90 2.34
C ASP A 267 -0.91 -8.04 3.15
N ILE A 268 -1.01 -9.08 3.98
CA ILE A 268 -2.07 -9.21 5.00
C ILE A 268 -1.36 -9.27 6.35
N HIS A 269 -1.45 -8.19 7.13
CA HIS A 269 -0.70 -8.09 8.37
C HIS A 269 -1.26 -9.02 9.45
N HIS A 270 -0.37 -9.83 10.00
CA HIS A 270 -0.63 -10.71 11.14
C HIS A 270 0.08 -10.18 12.37
N LYS A 271 -0.54 -10.37 13.54
CA LYS A 271 0.11 -10.11 14.82
C LYS A 271 0.92 -11.32 15.23
N THR A 272 2.23 -11.26 15.07
CA THR A 272 3.16 -12.36 15.39
C THR A 272 3.73 -12.28 16.80
N SER A 273 3.32 -11.27 17.59
CA SER A 273 3.65 -11.11 19.00
C SER A 273 2.39 -10.81 19.80
N CYS A 274 2.29 -11.30 21.03
CA CYS A 274 1.21 -10.93 21.96
C CYS A 274 1.44 -9.56 22.61
N THR A 275 2.66 -9.01 22.53
CA THR A 275 3.06 -7.77 23.22
C THR A 275 3.95 -6.90 22.33
N GLY A 276 4.33 -5.71 22.81
CA GLY A 276 5.28 -4.83 22.11
C GLY A 276 4.65 -3.88 21.08
N GLY A 277 3.32 -3.88 20.97
CA GLY A 277 2.56 -2.99 20.11
C GLY A 277 2.87 -3.14 18.62
N PRO A 278 2.43 -2.19 17.77
CA PRO A 278 2.53 -2.30 16.32
C PRO A 278 3.98 -2.43 15.81
N GLN A 279 4.94 -1.81 16.51
CA GLN A 279 6.36 -1.82 16.11
C GLN A 279 7.00 -3.22 16.19
N LEU A 280 6.51 -4.05 17.11
CA LEU A 280 6.94 -5.45 17.26
C LEU A 280 5.91 -6.43 16.71
N PHE A 281 5.02 -5.97 15.82
CA PHE A 281 3.95 -6.77 15.24
C PHE A 281 3.05 -7.43 16.30
N GLY A 282 2.82 -6.74 17.42
CA GLY A 282 2.02 -7.25 18.53
C GLY A 282 0.99 -6.27 19.08
N TYR A 283 0.53 -6.56 20.29
CA TYR A 283 -0.50 -5.81 21.01
C TYR A 283 0.13 -4.96 22.14
N PRO A 284 -0.54 -3.90 22.63
CA PRO A 284 -1.83 -3.39 22.15
C PRO A 284 -1.70 -2.70 20.78
N ASP A 285 -2.72 -2.86 19.93
CA ASP A 285 -2.88 -2.11 18.67
C ASP A 285 -4.39 -1.92 18.43
N PRO A 286 -4.97 -0.82 18.92
CA PRO A 286 -6.43 -0.62 18.88
C PRO A 286 -6.97 -0.49 17.45
N THR A 287 -6.11 -0.24 16.45
CA THR A 287 -6.53 -0.07 15.05
C THR A 287 -6.42 -1.36 14.24
N TYR A 288 -5.80 -2.40 14.79
CA TYR A 288 -5.37 -3.56 14.01
C TYR A 288 -6.54 -4.29 13.32
N LEU A 289 -7.59 -4.64 14.07
CA LEU A 289 -8.71 -5.44 13.53
C LEU A 289 -9.43 -4.70 12.40
N THR A 290 -9.55 -3.37 12.49
CA THR A 290 -10.11 -2.54 11.41
C THR A 290 -9.17 -2.52 10.20
N ARG A 291 -7.89 -2.21 10.39
CA ARG A 291 -6.92 -2.12 9.28
C ARG A 291 -6.79 -3.44 8.53
N VAL A 292 -6.74 -4.56 9.23
CA VAL A 292 -6.56 -5.86 8.56
C VAL A 292 -7.81 -6.27 7.76
N GLN A 293 -9.00 -5.91 8.21
CA GLN A 293 -10.23 -6.08 7.41
C GLN A 293 -10.18 -5.23 6.13
N GLU A 294 -9.62 -4.02 6.17
CA GLU A 294 -9.41 -3.21 4.96
C GLU A 294 -8.38 -3.82 4.00
N GLU A 295 -7.28 -4.37 4.52
CA GLU A 295 -6.26 -5.08 3.74
C GLU A 295 -6.86 -6.32 3.04
N LEU A 296 -7.64 -7.12 3.77
CA LEU A 296 -8.37 -8.27 3.25
C LEU A 296 -9.37 -7.85 2.16
N ARG A 297 -10.16 -6.81 2.41
CA ARG A 297 -11.12 -6.26 1.44
C ARG A 297 -10.42 -5.75 0.18
N ALA A 298 -9.25 -5.13 0.31
CA ALA A 298 -8.45 -4.69 -0.83
C ALA A 298 -7.95 -5.87 -1.70
N LYS A 299 -7.80 -7.05 -1.09
CA LYS A 299 -7.52 -8.33 -1.78
C LYS A 299 -8.77 -9.09 -2.22
N GLY A 300 -9.94 -8.47 -2.15
CA GLY A 300 -11.21 -9.10 -2.56
C GLY A 300 -11.78 -10.10 -1.56
N ILE A 301 -11.27 -10.12 -0.32
CA ILE A 301 -11.77 -10.97 0.76
C ILE A 301 -12.75 -10.17 1.61
N THR A 302 -14.04 -10.45 1.41
CA THR A 302 -15.17 -9.85 2.15
C THR A 302 -16.02 -10.93 2.82
N ASP A 303 -16.97 -10.53 3.67
CA ASP A 303 -17.88 -11.45 4.36
C ASP A 303 -18.92 -12.10 3.42
N ASP A 304 -19.03 -11.61 2.18
CA ASP A 304 -20.03 -11.99 1.16
C ASP A 304 -19.74 -13.33 0.45
#